data_AF-A0A813KBC5-F1
#
_entry.id   AF-A0A813KBC5-F1
#
_cell.length_a   1.000
_cell.length_b   1.000
_cell.length_c   1.000
_cell.angle_alpha   90.00
_cell.angle_beta   90.00
_cell.angle_gamma   90.00
#
_symmetry.space_group_name_H-M   'P 1'
#
loop_
_entity.id
_entity.type
_entity.pdbx_description
1 polymer ?
#
loop_
_entity_poly.entity_id
_entity_poly.type
_entity_poly.pdbx_seq_one_letter_code
_entity_poly.pdbx_strand_id
1 'polypeptide(L)'
;HESLSYLVLDTLSGCCGLEGLSQVCKNIEGFHEDLDKDGSEALSTAFNMGALQRVPEYIDSLTQISRSLMWGRAVVEEALLDLGSATSWESMGECLRRQSMTVSAICDKPAGYWVLRNQDRGILNGMHPLPLLTAAGSLCPPESELPHSEVPRLRLRAQPRSVGSVAMTWAGPCSAGRAPPSLRRGEQGAAEELLHQGLEGSPSSQLRLSASILGVLALLHHDGPSEDSIEQFLQKGREALQGIPGTTAEPSLVVSSAKGLLSEDLAGAVSASWSSAPAHFRALCWSSALMACETAALVLRCCSGREAWEQVTQRLDGLSSIAKGFIECIREEGAAAAFAPPPRGSPADSEVPASGPRSLCIGHFGIPWLWSFLTGCTTALLPVALWCCTSLPKAGSGKKVKDGHEALHSSRVALKNLLQVLQGGLADLQSDLAGAAADPQPLRASQASDAPEVYDFAQVPAMAFSALADFPRHRETAQEAVLDAHRKQLKSLHEAIAQRLALLKSRGAFKP
;
A
#
# COMPACT_ATOMS: atom_id res chain seq x y z
N HIS A 1 11.16 -0.45 19.28
CA HIS A 1 10.81 -0.06 17.90
C HIS A 1 11.37 -1.03 16.87
N GLU A 2 12.70 -1.21 16.81
CA GLU A 2 13.38 -2.08 15.82
C GLU A 2 12.78 -3.49 15.60
N SER A 3 12.37 -4.18 16.67
CA SER A 3 11.95 -5.59 16.58
C SER A 3 10.46 -5.83 16.31
N LEU A 4 9.57 -4.90 16.67
CA LEU A 4 8.12 -5.14 16.70
C LEU A 4 7.28 -4.06 16.00
N SER A 5 7.83 -2.86 15.77
CA SER A 5 7.03 -1.76 15.19
C SER A 5 6.61 -2.02 13.74
N TYR A 6 7.22 -3.01 13.06
CA TYR A 6 6.77 -3.44 11.74
C TYR A 6 5.31 -3.92 11.76
N LEU A 7 4.85 -4.57 12.83
CA LEU A 7 3.46 -5.03 12.96
C LEU A 7 2.49 -3.85 12.93
N VAL A 8 2.83 -2.80 13.66
CA VAL A 8 2.01 -1.59 13.75
C VAL A 8 2.06 -0.82 12.42
N LEU A 9 3.25 -0.68 11.82
CA LEU A 9 3.41 -0.04 10.52
C LEU A 9 2.65 -0.78 9.41
N ASP A 10 2.77 -2.09 9.32
CA ASP A 10 2.08 -2.92 8.32
C ASP A 10 0.56 -2.84 8.48
N THR A 11 0.08 -2.90 9.73
CA THR A 11 -1.35 -2.78 10.03
C THR A 11 -1.88 -1.39 9.68
N LEU A 12 -1.22 -0.32 10.12
CA LEU A 12 -1.65 1.05 9.84
C LEU A 12 -1.55 1.40 8.35
N SER A 13 -0.53 0.87 7.67
CA SER A 13 -0.36 0.96 6.22
C SER A 13 -1.41 0.15 5.45
N GLY A 14 -2.05 -0.86 6.05
CA GLY A 14 -3.19 -1.57 5.45
C GLY A 14 -4.54 -0.92 5.76
N CYS A 15 -4.67 -0.35 6.97
CA CYS A 15 -5.93 0.16 7.52
C CYS A 15 -6.11 1.68 7.41
N CYS A 16 -5.39 2.37 6.52
CA CYS A 16 -5.62 3.80 6.21
C CYS A 16 -5.47 4.77 7.40
N GLY A 17 -4.66 4.44 8.42
CA GLY A 17 -4.50 5.25 9.61
C GLY A 17 -3.46 6.34 9.46
N LEU A 18 -3.70 7.37 8.63
CA LEU A 18 -2.73 8.44 8.28
C LEU A 18 -2.02 9.05 9.51
N GLU A 19 -2.79 9.52 10.49
CA GLU A 19 -2.26 10.17 11.69
C GLU A 19 -1.45 9.21 12.57
N GLY A 20 -2.00 8.00 12.78
CA GLY A 20 -1.31 6.95 13.53
C GLY A 20 -0.02 6.50 12.83
N LEU A 21 -0.04 6.41 11.50
CA LEU A 21 1.12 6.00 10.70
C LEU A 21 2.22 7.04 10.76
N SER A 22 1.89 8.33 10.60
CA SER A 22 2.83 9.44 10.76
C SER A 22 3.43 9.46 12.17
N GLN A 23 2.60 9.30 13.22
CA GLN A 23 3.07 9.28 14.59
C GLN A 23 4.03 8.11 14.86
N VAL A 24 3.74 6.93 14.31
CA VAL A 24 4.60 5.75 14.46
C VAL A 24 5.92 5.94 13.72
N CYS A 25 5.92 6.54 12.53
CA CYS A 25 7.15 6.86 11.80
C CYS A 25 8.04 7.82 12.64
N LYS A 26 7.47 8.92 13.12
CA LYS A 26 8.17 9.88 14.01
C LYS A 26 8.72 9.24 15.27
N ASN A 27 7.97 8.33 15.90
CA ASN A 27 8.44 7.62 17.08
C ASN A 27 9.61 6.67 16.78
N ILE A 28 9.61 6.04 15.61
CA ILE A 28 10.73 5.20 15.17
C ILE A 28 11.95 6.09 14.88
N GLU A 29 11.77 7.17 14.13
CA GLU A 29 12.85 8.11 13.82
C GLU A 29 13.49 8.69 15.08
N GLY A 30 12.69 9.23 16.01
CA GLY A 30 13.18 9.74 17.29
C GLY A 30 13.89 8.67 18.13
N PHE A 31 13.40 7.43 18.12
CA PHE A 31 14.11 6.32 18.76
C PHE A 31 15.50 6.08 18.16
N HIS A 32 15.65 6.18 16.83
CA HIS A 32 16.95 6.00 16.17
C HIS A 32 17.88 7.20 16.40
N GLU A 33 17.35 8.43 16.46
CA GLU A 33 18.11 9.64 16.83
C GLU A 33 18.65 9.57 18.26
N ASP A 34 17.79 9.21 19.22
CA ASP A 34 18.19 9.02 20.63
C ASP A 34 19.24 7.92 20.76
N LEU A 35 19.07 6.81 20.04
CA LEU A 35 20.00 5.70 20.09
C LEU A 35 21.38 6.03 19.49
N ASP A 36 21.44 6.79 18.40
CA ASP A 36 22.71 7.21 17.80
C ASP A 36 23.47 8.13 18.78
N LYS A 37 22.75 9.08 19.37
CA LYS A 37 23.30 9.99 20.38
C LYS A 37 23.78 9.24 21.61
N ASP A 38 22.90 8.51 22.29
CA ASP A 38 23.21 7.76 23.51
C ASP A 38 24.29 6.69 23.25
N GLY A 39 24.27 6.09 22.06
CA GLY A 39 25.28 5.12 21.61
C GLY A 39 26.68 5.72 21.52
N SER A 40 26.78 6.91 20.93
CA SER A 40 28.05 7.63 20.84
C SER A 40 28.59 8.05 22.23
N GLU A 41 27.71 8.52 23.11
CA GLU A 41 28.06 8.92 24.48
C GLU A 41 28.50 7.72 25.34
N ALA A 42 27.80 6.60 25.21
CA ALA A 42 28.15 5.35 25.90
C ALA A 42 29.51 4.80 25.44
N LEU A 43 29.81 4.84 24.13
CA LEU A 43 31.11 4.46 23.59
C LEU A 43 32.22 5.36 24.13
N SER A 44 32.04 6.68 24.06
CA SER A 44 33.00 7.66 24.59
C SER A 44 33.30 7.39 26.07
N THR A 45 32.26 7.13 26.87
CA THR A 45 32.39 6.81 28.29
C THR A 45 33.15 5.49 28.51
N ALA A 46 32.82 4.44 27.75
CA ALA A 46 33.49 3.15 27.85
C ALA A 46 34.99 3.25 27.52
N PHE A 47 35.37 4.03 26.51
CA PHE A 47 36.76 4.31 26.19
C PHE A 47 37.47 5.09 27.31
N ASN A 48 36.82 6.12 27.86
CA ASN A 48 37.39 6.94 28.95
C ASN A 48 37.57 6.15 30.25
N MET A 49 36.69 5.18 30.54
CA MET A 49 36.74 4.35 31.74
C MET A 49 37.59 3.07 31.57
N GLY A 50 38.12 2.81 30.37
CA GLY A 50 38.86 1.57 30.08
C GLY A 50 37.99 0.29 30.08
N ALA A 51 36.67 0.43 29.98
CA ALA A 51 35.71 -0.68 30.01
C ALA A 51 35.53 -1.32 28.61
N LEU A 52 36.62 -1.80 28.02
CA LEU A 52 36.68 -2.16 26.60
C LEU A 52 36.13 -3.55 26.26
N GLN A 53 35.81 -4.37 27.27
CA GLN A 53 35.49 -5.80 27.09
C GLN A 53 34.28 -6.07 26.20
N ARG A 54 33.31 -5.14 26.14
CA ARG A 54 32.08 -5.27 25.34
C ARG A 54 31.94 -4.24 24.22
N VAL A 55 32.98 -3.44 23.99
CA VAL A 55 32.98 -2.39 22.98
C VAL A 55 32.81 -2.96 21.56
N PRO A 56 33.47 -4.07 21.18
CA PRO A 56 33.26 -4.66 19.85
C PRO A 56 31.80 -5.06 19.59
N GLU A 57 31.14 -5.76 20.53
CA GLU A 57 29.74 -6.18 20.37
C GLU A 57 28.77 -4.99 20.35
N TYR A 58 29.12 -3.92 21.05
CA TYR A 58 28.35 -2.68 21.04
C TYR A 58 28.49 -1.94 19.71
N ILE A 59 29.70 -1.83 19.16
CA ILE A 59 29.95 -1.28 17.81
C ILE A 59 29.23 -2.09 16.75
N ASP A 60 29.27 -3.42 16.83
CA ASP A 60 28.53 -4.29 15.90
C ASP A 60 27.02 -4.06 15.99
N SER A 61 26.49 -3.85 17.21
CA SER A 61 25.07 -3.56 17.41
C SER A 61 24.68 -2.19 16.85
N LEU A 62 25.47 -1.14 17.09
CA LEU A 62 25.23 0.19 16.51
C LEU A 62 25.34 0.16 14.98
N THR A 63 26.34 -0.57 14.44
CA THR A 63 26.51 -0.74 13.00
C THR A 63 25.30 -1.44 12.39
N GLN A 64 24.75 -2.48 13.03
CA GLN A 64 23.52 -3.13 12.55
C GLN A 64 22.32 -2.17 12.58
N ILE A 65 22.19 -1.37 13.64
CA ILE A 65 21.06 -0.45 13.79
C ILE A 65 21.15 0.73 12.80
N SER A 66 22.36 1.18 12.44
CA SER A 66 22.57 2.15 11.34
C SER A 66 22.14 1.62 9.97
N ARG A 67 21.87 0.31 9.87
CA ARG A 67 21.36 -0.37 8.67
C ARG A 67 19.91 -0.83 8.85
N SER A 68 19.20 -0.32 9.86
CA SER A 68 17.83 -0.71 10.16
C SER A 68 16.91 -0.46 8.96
N LEU A 69 16.23 -1.52 8.51
CA LEU A 69 15.16 -1.40 7.53
C LEU A 69 13.98 -0.61 8.11
N MET A 70 13.74 -0.72 9.42
CA MET A 70 12.61 -0.05 10.09
C MET A 70 12.80 1.46 10.10
N TRP A 71 14.01 1.93 10.39
CA TRP A 71 14.36 3.32 10.28
C TRP A 71 14.18 3.84 8.85
N GLY A 72 14.79 3.17 7.87
CA GLY A 72 14.70 3.60 6.47
C GLY A 72 13.26 3.65 5.97
N ARG A 73 12.44 2.67 6.37
CA ARG A 73 11.01 2.65 6.05
C ARG A 73 10.26 3.80 6.73
N ALA A 74 10.50 4.08 8.01
CA ALA A 74 9.84 5.18 8.70
C ALA A 74 10.09 6.52 7.99
N VAL A 75 11.34 6.82 7.65
CA VAL A 75 11.73 8.04 6.91
C VAL A 75 11.00 8.14 5.56
N VAL A 76 10.99 7.06 4.78
CA VAL A 76 10.39 7.08 3.44
C VAL A 76 8.87 7.13 3.49
N GLU A 77 8.24 6.39 4.39
CA GLU A 77 6.79 6.43 4.59
C GLU A 77 6.36 7.82 5.11
N GLU A 78 7.08 8.42 6.06
CA GLU A 78 6.81 9.78 6.50
C GLU A 78 6.91 10.77 5.34
N ALA A 79 7.95 10.68 4.51
CA ALA A 79 8.10 11.52 3.32
C ALA A 79 6.95 11.36 2.31
N LEU A 80 6.47 10.12 2.10
CA LEU A 80 5.31 9.84 1.24
C LEU A 80 4.01 10.39 1.83
N LEU A 81 3.84 10.33 3.16
CA LEU A 81 2.68 10.88 3.85
C LEU A 81 2.66 12.41 3.82
N ASP A 82 3.81 13.03 4.05
CA ASP A 82 4.01 14.49 3.96
C ASP A 82 3.71 14.97 2.54
N LEU A 83 4.33 14.36 1.53
CA LEU A 83 4.04 14.62 0.11
C LEU A 83 2.55 14.39 -0.19
N GLY A 84 2.02 13.31 0.39
CA GLY A 84 0.63 12.93 0.29
C GLY A 84 -0.34 13.83 1.07
N SER A 85 0.14 14.81 1.81
CA SER A 85 -0.70 15.82 2.48
C SER A 85 -0.62 17.19 1.81
N ALA A 86 0.26 17.35 0.83
CA ALA A 86 0.49 18.61 0.14
C ALA A 86 -0.77 19.07 -0.62
N THR A 87 -1.19 20.30 -0.36
CA THR A 87 -2.38 20.92 -0.97
C THR A 87 -2.04 22.01 -2.00
N SER A 88 -0.77 22.43 -2.06
CA SER A 88 -0.27 23.41 -3.02
C SER A 88 1.05 22.97 -3.62
N TRP A 89 1.42 23.62 -4.73
CA TRP A 89 2.69 23.38 -5.41
C TRP A 89 3.90 23.71 -4.52
N GLU A 90 3.82 24.80 -3.74
CA GLU A 90 4.87 25.24 -2.82
C GLU A 90 5.04 24.26 -1.66
N SER A 91 3.92 23.82 -1.06
CA SER A 91 3.92 22.81 0.01
C SER A 91 4.54 21.49 -0.48
N MET A 92 4.19 21.06 -1.69
CA MET A 92 4.77 19.87 -2.31
C MET A 92 6.28 20.01 -2.50
N GLY A 93 6.75 21.14 -3.03
CA GLY A 93 8.18 21.42 -3.20
C GLY A 93 8.94 21.47 -1.87
N GLU A 94 8.33 22.01 -0.82
CA GLU A 94 8.92 22.03 0.53
C GLU A 94 9.08 20.63 1.12
N CYS A 95 8.05 19.79 1.03
CA CYS A 95 8.09 18.39 1.48
C CYS A 95 9.22 17.62 0.79
N LEU A 96 9.31 17.72 -0.54
CA LEU A 96 10.34 17.04 -1.33
C LEU A 96 11.75 17.54 -0.98
N ARG A 97 11.91 18.84 -0.75
CA ARG A 97 13.19 19.43 -0.33
C ARG A 97 13.65 18.90 1.03
N ARG A 98 12.74 18.87 2.02
CA ARG A 98 13.05 18.52 3.42
C ARG A 98 13.71 17.14 3.54
N GLN A 99 13.22 16.17 2.78
CA GLN A 99 13.64 14.78 2.89
C GLN A 99 14.64 14.34 1.79
N SER A 100 14.98 15.22 0.85
CA SER A 100 15.79 14.92 -0.34
C SER A 100 17.12 14.21 -0.04
N MET A 101 17.91 14.75 0.89
CA MET A 101 19.23 14.22 1.25
C MET A 101 19.14 12.83 1.88
N THR A 102 18.24 12.65 2.85
CA THR A 102 18.04 11.38 3.56
C THR A 102 17.50 10.31 2.62
N VAL A 103 16.51 10.66 1.79
CA VAL A 103 15.94 9.77 0.77
C VAL A 103 16.99 9.35 -0.25
N SER A 104 17.85 10.28 -0.71
CA SER A 104 18.95 9.95 -1.62
C SER A 104 19.92 8.96 -0.97
N ALA A 105 20.30 9.21 0.29
CA ALA A 105 21.20 8.31 1.03
C ALA A 105 20.60 6.91 1.22
N ILE A 106 19.29 6.80 1.40
CA ILE A 106 18.56 5.51 1.46
C ILE A 106 18.58 4.82 0.09
N CYS A 107 18.28 5.55 -0.98
CA CYS A 107 18.24 5.02 -2.35
C CYS A 107 19.60 4.46 -2.81
N ASP A 108 20.71 5.08 -2.39
CA ASP A 108 22.08 4.65 -2.69
C ASP A 108 22.44 3.29 -2.10
N LYS A 109 21.69 2.82 -1.10
CA LYS A 109 21.93 1.50 -0.48
C LYS A 109 21.21 0.40 -1.26
N PRO A 110 21.90 -0.70 -1.62
CA PRO A 110 21.25 -1.84 -2.26
C PRO A 110 20.29 -2.54 -1.29
N ALA A 111 19.33 -3.33 -1.80
CA ALA A 111 18.34 -4.02 -0.97
C ALA A 111 18.97 -4.91 0.13
N GLY A 112 20.12 -5.54 -0.15
CA GLY A 112 20.85 -6.38 0.80
C GLY A 112 21.64 -5.62 1.88
N TYR A 113 21.72 -4.29 1.81
CA TYR A 113 22.33 -3.47 2.87
C TYR A 113 21.44 -3.43 4.12
N TRP A 114 20.12 -3.40 3.92
CA TRP A 114 19.15 -3.19 4.98
C TRP A 114 18.97 -4.44 5.82
N VAL A 115 19.07 -4.27 7.13
CA VAL A 115 18.95 -5.32 8.13
C VAL A 115 17.57 -5.23 8.76
N LEU A 116 16.88 -6.37 8.79
CA LEU A 116 15.62 -6.53 9.49
C LEU A 116 15.89 -7.35 10.77
N ARG A 117 16.06 -6.66 11.90
CA ARG A 117 16.46 -7.30 13.16
C ARG A 117 15.28 -7.95 13.88
N ASN A 118 15.46 -9.19 14.34
CA ASN A 118 14.57 -9.91 15.27
C ASN A 118 13.08 -9.58 15.06
N GLN A 119 12.55 -9.85 13.87
CA GLN A 119 11.12 -10.12 13.77
C GLN A 119 10.89 -11.43 14.51
N ASP A 120 10.83 -11.37 15.84
CA ASP A 120 10.44 -12.46 16.73
C ASP A 120 8.96 -12.76 16.48
N ARG A 121 8.62 -13.15 15.25
CA ARG A 121 7.31 -13.71 14.88
C ARG A 121 7.02 -14.98 15.69
N GLY A 122 8.05 -15.60 16.25
CA GLY A 122 7.96 -16.67 17.25
C GLY A 122 7.47 -16.22 18.63
N ILE A 123 7.68 -14.97 19.05
CA ILE A 123 7.13 -14.44 20.31
C ILE A 123 5.60 -14.37 20.21
N LEU A 124 5.04 -14.03 19.06
CA LEU A 124 3.58 -14.06 18.86
C LEU A 124 3.03 -15.48 18.80
N ASN A 125 3.77 -16.45 18.25
CA ASN A 125 3.41 -17.87 18.38
C ASN A 125 3.37 -18.34 19.85
N GLY A 126 4.17 -17.73 20.74
CA GLY A 126 4.16 -17.99 22.18
C GLY A 126 3.14 -17.16 22.98
N MET A 127 2.65 -16.05 22.42
CA MET A 127 1.65 -15.15 23.03
C MET A 127 0.25 -15.31 22.41
N HIS A 128 -0.05 -16.42 21.72
CA HIS A 128 -1.37 -16.69 21.15
C HIS A 128 -2.29 -17.42 22.17
N PRO A 129 -3.19 -16.73 22.89
CA PRO A 129 -4.33 -17.39 23.54
C PRO A 129 -5.47 -17.70 22.56
N LEU A 130 -5.41 -17.17 21.32
CA LEU A 130 -6.42 -17.40 20.30
C LEU A 130 -5.90 -18.40 19.26
N PRO A 131 -6.57 -19.54 19.04
CA PRO A 131 -6.17 -20.48 18.00
C PRO A 131 -6.17 -19.77 16.64
N LEU A 132 -5.14 -20.05 15.83
CA LEU A 132 -5.13 -19.68 14.41
C LEU A 132 -6.31 -20.39 13.75
N LEU A 133 -7.44 -19.69 13.61
CA LEU A 133 -8.63 -20.23 12.98
C LEU A 133 -8.38 -20.23 11.48
N THR A 134 -7.95 -21.37 10.94
CA THR A 134 -7.99 -21.67 9.51
C THR A 134 -9.43 -21.43 9.03
N ALA A 135 -9.61 -20.71 7.92
CA ALA A 135 -10.93 -20.53 7.34
C ALA A 135 -11.60 -21.90 7.14
N ALA A 136 -12.82 -22.06 7.65
CA ALA A 136 -13.56 -23.34 7.65
C ALA A 136 -13.76 -23.92 6.22
N GLY A 137 -13.53 -23.12 5.17
CA GLY A 137 -13.59 -23.56 3.78
C GLY A 137 -12.58 -24.65 3.38
N SER A 138 -11.50 -24.85 4.15
CA SER A 138 -10.54 -25.93 3.90
C SER A 138 -10.99 -27.31 4.46
N LEU A 139 -12.07 -27.35 5.23
CA LEU A 139 -12.56 -28.55 5.91
C LEU A 139 -13.92 -29.01 5.38
N CYS A 140 -14.12 -29.01 4.07
CA CYS A 140 -15.07 -29.96 3.48
C CYS A 140 -14.38 -31.31 3.38
N PRO A 141 -14.59 -32.27 4.30
CA PRO A 141 -14.37 -33.65 3.94
C PRO A 141 -15.29 -33.98 2.75
N PRO A 142 -14.87 -34.82 1.80
CA PRO A 142 -15.79 -35.36 0.82
C PRO A 142 -16.99 -35.97 1.57
N GLU A 143 -18.21 -35.65 1.14
CA GLU A 143 -19.46 -36.18 1.67
C GLU A 143 -19.46 -37.71 1.61
N SER A 144 -18.90 -38.35 2.62
CA SER A 144 -19.04 -39.77 2.86
C SER A 144 -18.64 -40.06 4.30
N GLU A 145 -19.67 -40.33 5.11
CA GLU A 145 -19.60 -41.04 6.38
C GLU A 145 -18.90 -40.32 7.55
N LEU A 146 -19.64 -39.44 8.25
CA LEU A 146 -19.40 -39.19 9.67
C LEU A 146 -20.71 -39.36 10.46
N PRO A 147 -20.74 -40.21 11.51
CA PRO A 147 -21.93 -40.41 12.32
C PRO A 147 -22.28 -39.15 13.11
N HIS A 148 -23.59 -38.89 13.22
CA HIS A 148 -24.14 -37.86 14.10
C HIS A 148 -23.61 -38.04 15.52
N SER A 149 -22.94 -37.01 16.08
CA SER A 149 -22.49 -36.86 17.48
C SER A 149 -20.97 -36.72 17.73
N GLU A 150 -20.16 -36.29 16.76
CA GLU A 150 -18.83 -35.75 17.10
C GLU A 150 -18.69 -34.30 16.67
N VAL A 151 -18.44 -33.43 17.67
CA VAL A 151 -18.01 -32.04 17.48
C VAL A 151 -16.77 -32.05 16.57
N PRO A 152 -16.73 -31.25 15.48
CA PRO A 152 -15.58 -31.24 14.58
C PRO A 152 -14.33 -30.80 15.35
N ARG A 153 -13.42 -31.75 15.60
CA ARG A 153 -12.11 -31.47 16.21
C ARG A 153 -11.21 -30.82 15.16
N LEU A 154 -11.18 -29.49 15.14
CA LEU A 154 -10.15 -28.71 14.45
C LEU A 154 -8.76 -29.21 14.89
N ARG A 155 -8.04 -29.88 13.99
CA ARG A 155 -6.65 -30.29 14.23
C ARG A 155 -5.76 -29.05 14.17
N LEU A 156 -5.55 -28.44 15.34
CA LEU A 156 -4.55 -27.41 15.57
C LEU A 156 -3.16 -27.97 15.27
N ARG A 157 -2.55 -27.57 14.15
CA ARG A 157 -1.12 -27.80 13.90
C ARG A 157 -0.35 -26.50 14.16
N ALA A 158 -0.03 -26.25 15.42
CA ALA A 158 1.04 -25.33 15.76
C ALA A 158 2.34 -26.13 15.88
N GLN A 159 3.23 -26.08 14.89
CA GLN A 159 4.63 -26.43 15.13
C GLN A 159 5.33 -25.18 15.68
N PRO A 160 5.78 -25.17 16.94
CA PRO A 160 6.49 -24.03 17.50
C PRO A 160 7.81 -23.85 16.75
N ARG A 161 8.01 -22.67 16.13
CA ARG A 161 9.33 -22.23 15.66
C ARG A 161 10.01 -21.51 16.81
N SER A 162 11.02 -22.13 17.42
CA SER A 162 11.89 -21.45 18.38
C SER A 162 13.02 -20.74 17.66
N VAL A 163 13.23 -19.43 17.88
CA VAL A 163 14.59 -18.83 17.90
C VAL A 163 14.47 -17.38 18.33
N GLY A 164 14.73 -17.11 19.61
CA GLY A 164 15.12 -15.77 20.04
C GLY A 164 16.58 -15.48 19.65
N SER A 165 16.99 -14.21 19.73
CA SER A 165 18.33 -13.73 19.37
C SER A 165 19.50 -14.50 20.00
N VAL A 166 19.31 -15.08 21.19
CA VAL A 166 20.34 -15.91 21.85
C VAL A 166 20.48 -17.27 21.16
N ALA A 167 19.41 -17.86 20.63
CA ALA A 167 19.44 -19.18 19.99
C ALA A 167 20.09 -19.17 18.58
N MET A 168 20.19 -18.01 17.93
CA MET A 168 20.93 -17.86 16.67
C MET A 168 22.45 -18.10 16.81
N THR A 169 23.01 -17.89 18.00
CA THR A 169 24.42 -18.24 18.27
C THR A 169 24.66 -19.75 18.43
N TRP A 170 23.60 -20.55 18.56
CA TRP A 170 23.64 -22.01 18.74
C TRP A 170 23.12 -22.79 17.53
N ALA A 171 22.54 -22.10 16.54
CA ALA A 171 22.05 -22.74 15.32
C ALA A 171 23.25 -23.06 14.41
N GLY A 172 23.60 -24.34 14.34
CA GLY A 172 24.56 -24.84 13.35
C GLY A 172 24.14 -24.52 11.91
N PRO A 173 25.06 -24.66 10.93
CA PRO A 173 24.96 -24.09 9.57
C PRO A 173 23.80 -24.58 8.66
N CYS A 174 22.79 -25.27 9.18
CA CYS A 174 21.73 -25.93 8.40
C CYS A 174 20.40 -25.17 8.31
N SER A 175 20.23 -23.98 8.90
CA SER A 175 18.93 -23.28 8.92
C SER A 175 18.77 -22.12 7.92
N ALA A 176 19.83 -21.75 7.18
CA ALA A 176 19.84 -20.53 6.35
C ALA A 176 19.17 -20.65 4.96
N GLY A 177 18.53 -21.77 4.63
CA GLY A 177 18.12 -22.08 3.23
C GLY A 177 16.69 -22.56 3.00
N ARG A 178 15.78 -22.49 3.98
CA ARG A 178 14.40 -22.94 3.76
C ARG A 178 13.52 -21.80 3.27
N ALA A 179 13.11 -21.88 2.00
CA ALA A 179 12.09 -21.00 1.42
C ALA A 179 10.84 -20.96 2.32
N PRO A 180 10.21 -19.79 2.49
CA PRO A 180 8.92 -19.72 3.18
C PRO A 180 7.92 -20.65 2.48
N PRO A 181 7.06 -21.36 3.22
CA PRO A 181 6.03 -22.19 2.60
C PRO A 181 5.14 -21.30 1.73
N SER A 182 4.98 -21.66 0.46
CA SER A 182 4.00 -21.03 -0.42
C SER A 182 2.61 -21.46 0.03
N LEU A 183 1.99 -20.67 0.92
CA LEU A 183 0.63 -20.92 1.40
C LEU A 183 -0.36 -20.34 0.39
N ARG A 184 -1.39 -21.13 0.04
CA ARG A 184 -2.38 -20.76 -0.98
C ARG A 184 -3.34 -19.68 -0.45
N ARG A 185 -3.70 -18.75 -1.33
CA ARG A 185 -4.67 -17.67 -1.08
C ARG A 185 -6.03 -18.29 -0.68
N GLY A 186 -6.60 -17.86 0.46
CA GLY A 186 -7.91 -18.34 0.97
C GLY A 186 -7.87 -19.40 2.07
N GLU A 187 -6.69 -19.95 2.40
CA GLU A 187 -6.54 -20.94 3.48
C GLU A 187 -6.06 -20.33 4.82
N GLN A 188 -5.74 -19.04 4.84
CA GLN A 188 -5.16 -18.35 6.01
C GLN A 188 -6.23 -17.82 6.95
N GLY A 189 -6.01 -17.96 8.26
CA GLY A 189 -6.77 -17.21 9.27
C GLY A 189 -6.34 -15.74 9.32
N ALA A 190 -7.20 -14.83 9.78
CA ALA A 190 -6.90 -13.39 9.87
C ALA A 190 -5.61 -13.06 10.65
N ALA A 191 -5.28 -13.87 11.67
CA ALA A 191 -4.02 -13.74 12.41
C ALA A 191 -2.79 -14.21 11.60
N GLU A 192 -2.94 -15.26 10.79
CA GLU A 192 -1.87 -15.72 9.90
C GLU A 192 -1.63 -14.69 8.79
N GLU A 193 -2.69 -14.12 8.23
CA GLU A 193 -2.61 -13.05 7.25
C GLU A 193 -1.85 -11.84 7.81
N LEU A 194 -2.18 -11.37 9.02
CA LEU A 194 -1.45 -10.27 9.69
C LEU A 194 0.04 -10.59 9.92
N LEU A 195 0.38 -11.83 10.24
CA LEU A 195 1.76 -12.26 10.47
C LEU A 195 2.56 -12.39 9.17
N HIS A 196 1.89 -12.69 8.06
CA HIS A 196 2.45 -12.82 6.73
C HIS A 196 2.36 -11.54 5.88
N GLN A 197 1.56 -10.56 6.31
CA GLN A 197 1.46 -9.25 5.69
C GLN A 197 2.86 -8.61 5.63
N GLY A 198 3.25 -8.15 4.44
CA GLY A 198 4.57 -7.56 4.21
C GLY A 198 5.72 -8.55 3.97
N LEU A 199 5.50 -9.87 4.02
CA LEU A 199 6.49 -10.90 3.66
C LEU A 199 6.44 -11.34 2.20
N GLU A 200 5.37 -11.02 1.49
CA GLU A 200 5.14 -11.48 0.11
C GLU A 200 6.04 -10.79 -0.93
N GLY A 201 6.80 -9.77 -0.53
CA GLY A 201 7.82 -9.10 -1.34
C GLY A 201 9.09 -8.83 -0.56
N SER A 202 10.16 -8.39 -1.22
CA SER A 202 11.37 -7.89 -0.57
C SER A 202 11.11 -6.48 -0.01
N PRO A 203 10.89 -6.29 1.31
CA PRO A 203 10.58 -4.96 1.88
C PRO A 203 11.73 -3.97 1.66
N SER A 204 12.97 -4.45 1.63
CA SER A 204 14.14 -3.64 1.28
C SER A 204 14.13 -3.18 -0.19
N SER A 205 13.58 -3.99 -1.10
CA SER A 205 13.38 -3.59 -2.49
C SER A 205 12.27 -2.54 -2.61
N GLN A 206 11.16 -2.71 -1.89
CA GLN A 206 10.11 -1.70 -1.84
C GLN A 206 10.63 -0.36 -1.28
N LEU A 207 11.39 -0.40 -0.17
CA LEU A 207 12.04 0.79 0.38
C LEU A 207 12.89 1.52 -0.67
N ARG A 208 13.77 0.78 -1.37
CA ARG A 208 14.65 1.36 -2.38
C ARG A 208 13.84 1.93 -3.56
N LEU A 209 12.76 1.27 -3.98
CA LEU A 209 11.87 1.75 -5.04
C LEU A 209 11.19 3.07 -4.65
N SER A 210 10.57 3.12 -3.48
CA SER A 210 9.89 4.30 -2.96
C SER A 210 10.86 5.48 -2.78
N ALA A 211 12.07 5.22 -2.25
CA ALA A 211 13.12 6.21 -2.14
C ALA A 211 13.60 6.71 -3.52
N SER A 212 13.71 5.82 -4.51
CA SER A 212 14.09 6.20 -5.88
C SER A 212 13.06 7.12 -6.53
N ILE A 213 11.77 6.82 -6.36
CA ILE A 213 10.66 7.66 -6.84
C ILE A 213 10.71 9.03 -6.18
N LEU A 214 10.80 9.10 -4.86
CA LEU A 214 10.93 10.36 -4.13
C LEU A 214 12.16 11.17 -4.57
N GLY A 215 13.30 10.50 -4.81
CA GLY A 215 14.51 11.13 -5.35
C GLY A 215 14.30 11.79 -6.71
N VAL A 216 13.62 11.10 -7.65
CA VAL A 216 13.25 11.70 -8.94
C VAL A 216 12.34 12.91 -8.73
N LEU A 217 11.32 12.79 -7.87
CA LEU A 217 10.40 13.91 -7.59
C LEU A 217 11.14 15.12 -7.01
N ALA A 218 12.08 14.91 -6.09
CA ALA A 218 12.90 15.99 -5.53
C ALA A 218 13.71 16.73 -6.63
N LEU A 219 14.34 15.98 -7.55
CA LEU A 219 15.07 16.57 -8.68
C LEU A 219 14.17 17.37 -9.62
N LEU A 220 12.96 16.88 -9.90
CA LEU A 220 12.02 17.56 -10.80
C LEU A 220 11.52 18.89 -10.21
N HIS A 221 11.28 18.96 -8.91
CA HIS A 221 10.58 20.07 -8.26
C HIS A 221 11.47 21.03 -7.47
N HIS A 222 12.68 20.63 -7.09
CA HIS A 222 13.56 21.44 -6.24
C HIS A 222 14.96 21.64 -6.83
N ASP A 223 15.74 20.58 -7.02
CA ASP A 223 17.18 20.69 -7.32
C ASP A 223 17.49 21.05 -8.79
N GLY A 224 16.45 21.07 -9.62
CA GLY A 224 16.55 21.26 -11.05
C GLY A 224 16.80 19.93 -11.77
N PRO A 225 16.11 19.66 -12.89
CA PRO A 225 16.19 18.38 -13.54
C PRO A 225 17.55 18.18 -14.22
N SER A 226 18.39 17.34 -13.64
CA SER A 226 19.58 16.76 -14.29
C SER A 226 19.20 15.41 -14.90
N GLU A 227 19.34 15.27 -16.22
CA GLU A 227 19.03 14.02 -16.95
C GLU A 227 19.82 12.84 -16.37
N ASP A 228 21.13 13.01 -16.13
CA ASP A 228 22.00 11.97 -15.59
C ASP A 228 21.60 11.57 -14.17
N SER A 229 21.24 12.54 -13.32
CA SER A 229 20.84 12.27 -11.94
C SER A 229 19.49 11.56 -11.88
N ILE A 230 18.54 11.99 -12.70
CA ILE A 230 17.22 11.35 -12.81
C ILE A 230 17.38 9.91 -13.30
N GLU A 231 18.20 9.67 -14.33
CA GLU A 231 18.43 8.32 -14.86
C GLU A 231 19.09 7.41 -13.83
N GLN A 232 20.00 7.92 -12.98
CA GLN A 232 20.56 7.14 -11.87
C GLN A 232 19.48 6.68 -10.88
N PHE A 233 18.56 7.56 -10.48
CA PHE A 233 17.44 7.17 -9.62
C PHE A 233 16.49 6.19 -10.32
N LEU A 234 16.17 6.41 -11.59
CA LEU A 234 15.32 5.50 -12.36
C LEU A 234 15.95 4.12 -12.48
N GLN A 235 17.25 4.03 -12.74
CA GLN A 235 17.96 2.76 -12.81
C GLN A 235 17.90 1.99 -11.49
N LYS A 236 18.13 2.66 -10.36
CA LYS A 236 17.97 2.07 -9.01
C LYS A 236 16.52 1.62 -8.77
N GLY A 237 15.55 2.40 -9.25
CA GLY A 237 14.12 2.07 -9.21
C GLY A 237 13.79 0.80 -10.00
N ARG A 238 14.31 0.65 -11.23
CA ARG A 238 14.11 -0.56 -12.07
C ARG A 238 14.70 -1.79 -11.41
N GLU A 239 15.92 -1.70 -10.87
CA GLU A 239 16.57 -2.78 -10.12
C GLU A 239 15.74 -3.19 -8.89
N ALA A 240 15.24 -2.20 -8.15
CA ALA A 240 14.42 -2.44 -6.97
C ALA A 240 13.09 -3.12 -7.35
N LEU A 241 12.45 -2.66 -8.43
CA LEU A 241 11.19 -3.22 -8.92
C LEU A 241 11.34 -4.71 -9.28
N GLN A 242 12.44 -5.13 -9.91
CA GLN A 242 12.69 -6.55 -10.21
C GLN A 242 12.71 -7.46 -8.96
N GLY A 243 13.00 -6.90 -7.78
CA GLY A 243 12.95 -7.63 -6.50
C GLY A 243 11.55 -7.76 -5.90
N ILE A 244 10.52 -7.19 -6.54
CA ILE A 244 9.12 -7.23 -6.10
C ILE A 244 8.35 -8.22 -6.98
N PRO A 245 7.82 -9.31 -6.43
CA PRO A 245 7.06 -10.31 -7.20
C PRO A 245 5.87 -9.71 -7.95
N GLY A 246 5.63 -10.18 -9.18
CA GLY A 246 4.48 -9.76 -9.99
C GLY A 246 4.61 -8.36 -10.60
N THR A 247 5.79 -7.75 -10.57
CA THR A 247 6.07 -6.45 -11.23
C THR A 247 6.83 -6.63 -12.53
N THR A 248 6.76 -5.62 -13.39
CA THR A 248 7.58 -5.49 -14.59
C THR A 248 8.07 -4.05 -14.71
N ALA A 249 9.36 -3.89 -15.04
CA ALA A 249 9.97 -2.59 -15.26
C ALA A 249 9.76 -2.04 -16.67
N GLU A 250 9.22 -2.87 -17.59
CA GLU A 250 9.03 -2.46 -18.98
C GLU A 250 7.65 -1.78 -19.15
N PRO A 251 7.60 -0.50 -19.58
CA PRO A 251 6.36 0.28 -19.59
C PRO A 251 5.24 -0.30 -20.47
N SER A 252 5.57 -0.87 -21.64
CA SER A 252 4.53 -1.39 -22.56
C SER A 252 3.86 -2.66 -22.02
N LEU A 253 4.59 -3.48 -21.27
CA LEU A 253 4.11 -4.65 -20.55
C LEU A 253 3.23 -4.24 -19.36
N VAL A 254 3.58 -3.17 -18.63
CA VAL A 254 2.72 -2.63 -17.58
C VAL A 254 1.36 -2.22 -18.17
N VAL A 255 1.34 -1.42 -19.25
CA VAL A 255 0.09 -0.95 -19.87
C VAL A 255 -0.75 -2.11 -20.40
N SER A 256 -0.13 -3.03 -21.14
CA SER A 256 -0.85 -4.16 -21.75
C SER A 256 -1.39 -5.16 -20.73
N SER A 257 -0.70 -5.32 -19.59
CA SER A 257 -1.09 -6.27 -18.54
C SER A 257 -2.03 -5.67 -17.50
N ALA A 258 -2.07 -4.34 -17.33
CA ALA A 258 -2.86 -3.66 -16.31
C ALA A 258 -4.35 -4.04 -16.33
N LYS A 259 -4.98 -4.03 -17.50
CA LYS A 259 -6.41 -4.35 -17.62
C LYS A 259 -6.70 -5.79 -17.19
N GLY A 260 -5.85 -6.74 -17.60
CA GLY A 260 -5.98 -8.15 -17.23
C GLY A 260 -5.85 -8.34 -15.72
N LEU A 261 -4.78 -7.80 -15.13
CA LEU A 261 -4.52 -7.89 -13.69
C LEU A 261 -5.64 -7.28 -12.85
N LEU A 262 -6.14 -6.09 -13.23
CA LEU A 262 -7.25 -5.45 -12.53
C LEU A 262 -8.56 -6.24 -12.67
N SER A 263 -8.80 -6.86 -13.83
CA SER A 263 -9.97 -7.73 -14.03
C SER A 263 -9.87 -9.02 -13.20
N GLU A 264 -8.67 -9.60 -13.08
CA GLU A 264 -8.40 -10.76 -12.22
C GLU A 264 -8.58 -10.42 -10.73
N ASP A 265 -8.06 -9.27 -10.30
CA ASP A 265 -8.22 -8.80 -8.92
C ASP A 265 -9.71 -8.56 -8.60
N LEU A 266 -10.47 -7.98 -9.54
CA LEU A 266 -11.91 -7.80 -9.39
C LEU A 266 -12.69 -9.12 -9.37
N ALA A 267 -12.34 -10.08 -10.23
CA ALA A 267 -12.94 -11.42 -10.21
C ALA A 267 -12.63 -12.16 -8.90
N GLY A 268 -11.43 -11.95 -8.36
CA GLY A 268 -11.00 -12.48 -7.05
C GLY A 268 -11.50 -11.69 -5.85
N ALA A 269 -12.20 -10.56 -6.04
CA ALA A 269 -12.58 -9.63 -4.97
C ALA A 269 -13.47 -10.27 -3.89
N VAL A 270 -14.26 -11.30 -4.24
CA VAL A 270 -15.08 -12.08 -3.30
C VAL A 270 -14.24 -12.84 -2.27
N SER A 271 -12.99 -13.15 -2.63
CA SER A 271 -12.00 -13.82 -1.79
C SER A 271 -10.91 -12.88 -1.27
N ALA A 272 -10.98 -11.59 -1.61
CA ALA A 272 -9.98 -10.62 -1.23
C ALA A 272 -10.13 -10.22 0.24
N SER A 273 -9.00 -10.01 0.91
CA SER A 273 -9.01 -9.52 2.27
C SER A 273 -9.46 -8.06 2.31
N TRP A 274 -10.43 -7.77 3.18
CA TRP A 274 -10.87 -6.41 3.48
C TRP A 274 -9.81 -5.60 4.25
N SER A 275 -8.72 -6.25 4.69
CA SER A 275 -7.63 -5.63 5.45
C SER A 275 -6.49 -5.09 4.58
N SER A 276 -6.36 -5.55 3.32
CA SER A 276 -5.25 -5.16 2.45
C SER A 276 -5.53 -5.34 0.96
N ALA A 277 -4.87 -4.56 0.11
CA ALA A 277 -4.99 -4.70 -1.33
C ALA A 277 -4.15 -5.89 -1.83
N PRO A 278 -4.63 -6.62 -2.87
CA PRO A 278 -3.89 -7.69 -3.51
C PRO A 278 -2.47 -7.27 -3.87
N ALA A 279 -1.53 -8.21 -3.78
CA ALA A 279 -0.13 -7.97 -4.12
C ALA A 279 0.03 -7.47 -5.57
N HIS A 280 -0.76 -8.00 -6.53
CA HIS A 280 -0.76 -7.56 -7.92
C HIS A 280 -1.27 -6.11 -8.08
N PHE A 281 -2.36 -5.74 -7.42
CA PHE A 281 -2.84 -4.37 -7.35
C PHE A 281 -1.77 -3.39 -6.83
N ARG A 282 -1.10 -3.73 -5.72
CA ARG A 282 -0.03 -2.92 -5.12
C ARG A 282 1.20 -2.84 -6.04
N ALA A 283 1.60 -3.95 -6.65
CA ALA A 283 2.68 -4.03 -7.63
C ALA A 283 2.40 -3.12 -8.84
N LEU A 284 1.17 -3.11 -9.34
CA LEU A 284 0.76 -2.23 -10.44
C LEU A 284 0.81 -0.75 -10.01
N CYS A 285 0.40 -0.41 -8.78
CA CYS A 285 0.48 0.96 -8.27
C CYS A 285 1.91 1.49 -8.32
N TRP A 286 2.87 0.71 -7.82
CA TRP A 286 4.29 1.07 -7.80
C TRP A 286 4.94 1.07 -9.19
N SER A 287 4.57 0.11 -10.06
CA SER A 287 5.02 0.10 -11.46
C SER A 287 4.52 1.34 -12.22
N SER A 288 3.28 1.76 -11.97
CA SER A 288 2.70 2.98 -12.55
C SER A 288 3.40 4.25 -12.03
N ALA A 289 3.74 4.29 -10.74
CA ALA A 289 4.48 5.40 -10.15
C ALA A 289 5.88 5.55 -10.76
N LEU A 290 6.61 4.44 -10.98
CA LEU A 290 7.90 4.47 -11.66
C LEU A 290 7.75 4.89 -13.13
N MET A 291 6.74 4.35 -13.84
CA MET A 291 6.43 4.75 -15.22
C MET A 291 6.16 6.26 -15.36
N ALA A 292 5.48 6.88 -14.39
CA ALA A 292 5.30 8.32 -14.35
C ALA A 292 6.65 9.04 -14.29
N CYS A 293 7.54 8.63 -13.38
CA CYS A 293 8.89 9.21 -13.26
C CYS A 293 9.70 9.05 -14.55
N GLU A 294 9.64 7.88 -15.20
CA GLU A 294 10.30 7.68 -16.50
C GLU A 294 9.69 8.55 -17.60
N THR A 295 8.38 8.81 -17.55
CA THR A 295 7.72 9.72 -18.48
C THR A 295 8.24 11.15 -18.32
N ALA A 296 8.54 11.58 -17.09
CA ALA A 296 9.19 12.88 -16.85
C ALA A 296 10.60 12.95 -17.46
N ALA A 297 11.40 11.89 -17.30
CA ALA A 297 12.73 11.79 -17.92
C ALA A 297 12.65 11.81 -19.47
N LEU A 298 11.67 11.11 -20.04
CA LEU A 298 11.38 11.14 -21.47
C LEU A 298 11.01 12.57 -21.94
N VAL A 299 10.18 13.30 -21.18
CA VAL A 299 9.88 14.71 -21.48
C VAL A 299 11.14 15.58 -21.49
N LEU A 300 12.07 15.38 -20.55
CA LEU A 300 13.36 16.11 -20.54
C LEU A 300 14.19 15.83 -21.79
N ARG A 301 14.26 14.56 -22.21
CA ARG A 301 14.97 14.13 -23.42
C ARG A 301 14.34 14.67 -24.70
N CYS A 302 13.01 14.76 -24.76
CA CYS A 302 12.31 15.43 -25.85
C CYS A 302 12.58 16.94 -25.86
N CYS A 303 12.61 17.60 -24.71
CA CYS A 303 12.95 19.02 -24.60
C CYS A 303 14.39 19.32 -25.07
N SER A 304 15.33 18.38 -24.91
CA SER A 304 16.71 18.50 -25.41
C SER A 304 16.88 18.02 -26.86
N GLY A 305 15.81 17.58 -27.53
CA GLY A 305 15.81 17.11 -28.91
C GLY A 305 16.45 15.73 -29.12
N ARG A 306 16.63 14.94 -28.05
CA ARG A 306 17.23 13.59 -28.09
C ARG A 306 16.22 12.49 -28.43
N GLU A 307 14.95 12.71 -28.17
CA GLU A 307 13.87 11.72 -28.36
C GLU A 307 12.60 12.34 -28.97
N ALA A 308 11.77 11.49 -29.56
CA ALA A 308 10.55 11.88 -30.26
C ALA A 308 9.32 11.96 -29.33
N TRP A 309 8.45 12.95 -29.55
CA TRP A 309 7.30 13.25 -28.69
C TRP A 309 6.19 12.18 -28.72
N GLU A 310 6.17 11.33 -29.75
CA GLU A 310 5.20 10.25 -29.90
C GLU A 310 5.25 9.28 -28.72
N GLN A 311 6.46 9.00 -28.20
CA GLN A 311 6.63 8.12 -27.04
C GLN A 311 6.05 8.74 -25.76
N VAL A 312 6.17 10.07 -25.58
CA VAL A 312 5.57 10.78 -24.44
C VAL A 312 4.06 10.62 -24.48
N THR A 313 3.46 10.79 -25.65
CA THR A 313 2.02 10.65 -25.87
C THR A 313 1.55 9.24 -25.48
N GLN A 314 2.22 8.20 -26.00
CA GLN A 314 1.90 6.80 -25.70
C GLN A 314 1.97 6.50 -24.19
N ARG A 315 2.99 6.99 -23.49
CA ARG A 315 3.13 6.76 -22.03
C ARG A 315 2.07 7.49 -21.23
N LEU A 316 1.74 8.73 -21.59
CA LEU A 316 0.68 9.50 -20.91
C LEU A 316 -0.70 8.88 -21.12
N ASP A 317 -1.02 8.41 -22.32
CA ASP A 317 -2.27 7.69 -22.60
C ASP A 317 -2.32 6.35 -21.86
N GLY A 318 -1.19 5.63 -21.78
CA GLY A 318 -1.07 4.42 -20.97
C GLY A 318 -1.34 4.66 -19.48
N LEU A 319 -0.70 5.68 -18.90
CA LEU A 319 -0.93 6.10 -17.51
C LEU A 319 -2.39 6.51 -17.27
N SER A 320 -3.01 7.20 -18.23
CA SER A 320 -4.41 7.59 -18.18
C SER A 320 -5.33 6.37 -18.15
N SER A 321 -5.08 5.38 -19.02
CA SER A 321 -5.83 4.12 -19.04
C SER A 321 -5.67 3.32 -17.75
N ILE A 322 -4.46 3.26 -17.18
CA ILE A 322 -4.19 2.55 -15.92
C ILE A 322 -4.91 3.25 -14.76
N ALA A 323 -4.80 4.58 -14.66
CA ALA A 323 -5.48 5.36 -13.61
C ALA A 323 -7.00 5.17 -13.69
N LYS A 324 -7.58 5.22 -14.90
CA LYS A 324 -8.99 4.94 -15.11
C LYS A 324 -9.37 3.53 -14.65
N GLY A 325 -8.57 2.53 -15.02
CA GLY A 325 -8.78 1.15 -14.59
C GLY A 325 -8.75 0.98 -13.07
N PHE A 326 -7.82 1.66 -12.36
CA PHE A 326 -7.82 1.66 -10.90
C PHE A 326 -9.10 2.24 -10.31
N ILE A 327 -9.55 3.39 -10.83
CA ILE A 327 -10.78 4.05 -10.37
C ILE A 327 -12.00 3.15 -10.61
N GLU A 328 -12.13 2.58 -11.80
CA GLU A 328 -13.21 1.64 -12.14
C GLU A 328 -13.17 0.43 -11.19
N CYS A 329 -12.01 -0.21 -11.00
CA CYS A 329 -11.82 -1.38 -10.15
C CYS A 329 -12.14 -1.12 -8.66
N ILE A 330 -11.84 0.07 -8.13
CA ILE A 330 -12.18 0.46 -6.75
C ILE A 330 -13.69 0.66 -6.57
N ARG A 331 -14.35 1.21 -7.60
CA ARG A 331 -15.78 1.57 -7.55
C ARG A 331 -16.69 0.40 -7.91
N GLU A 332 -16.22 -0.51 -8.76
CA GLU A 332 -16.99 -1.64 -9.23
C GLU A 332 -17.31 -2.58 -8.07
N GLU A 333 -18.60 -2.91 -7.94
CA GLU A 333 -19.03 -3.99 -7.09
C GLU A 333 -18.58 -5.29 -7.76
N GLY A 334 -17.70 -6.05 -7.11
CA GLY A 334 -17.28 -7.34 -7.62
C GLY A 334 -18.50 -8.18 -8.02
N ALA A 335 -18.33 -9.09 -8.98
CA ALA A 335 -19.40 -9.88 -9.61
C ALA A 335 -20.36 -10.61 -8.63
N ALA A 336 -20.06 -10.68 -7.33
CA ALA A 336 -20.94 -11.15 -6.28
C ALA A 336 -22.30 -10.41 -6.19
N ALA A 337 -22.39 -9.13 -6.59
CA ALA A 337 -23.69 -8.43 -6.65
C ALA A 337 -24.65 -9.08 -7.67
N ALA A 338 -24.12 -9.76 -8.70
CA ALA A 338 -24.91 -10.52 -9.67
C ALA A 338 -25.32 -11.92 -9.19
N PHE A 339 -24.70 -12.44 -8.11
CA PHE A 339 -25.00 -13.75 -7.52
C PHE A 339 -25.89 -13.67 -6.27
N ALA A 340 -26.20 -12.48 -5.77
CA ALA A 340 -27.25 -12.31 -4.77
C ALA A 340 -28.61 -12.46 -5.49
N PRO A 341 -29.41 -13.52 -5.20
CA PRO A 341 -30.75 -13.60 -5.74
C PRO A 341 -31.54 -12.36 -5.28
N PRO A 342 -32.36 -11.73 -6.14
CA PRO A 342 -33.20 -10.63 -5.71
C PRO A 342 -34.07 -11.12 -4.54
N PRO A 343 -34.26 -10.29 -3.50
CA PRO A 343 -35.12 -10.66 -2.38
C PRO A 343 -36.50 -11.03 -2.94
N ARG A 344 -36.89 -12.30 -2.77
CA ARG A 344 -38.22 -12.77 -3.18
C ARG A 344 -39.26 -12.00 -2.35
N GLY A 345 -39.99 -11.10 -3.01
CA GLY A 345 -41.07 -10.34 -2.39
C GLY A 345 -41.06 -8.83 -2.68
N SER A 346 -40.01 -8.29 -3.29
CA SER A 346 -40.05 -6.90 -3.74
C SER A 346 -40.89 -6.80 -5.02
N PRO A 347 -41.98 -5.98 -5.04
CA PRO A 347 -42.73 -5.73 -6.26
C PRO A 347 -41.78 -5.15 -7.32
N ALA A 348 -41.99 -5.54 -8.57
CA ALA A 348 -41.15 -5.20 -9.72
C ALA A 348 -40.97 -3.69 -10.00
N ASP A 349 -41.62 -2.82 -9.22
CA ASP A 349 -41.59 -1.37 -9.35
C ASP A 349 -41.04 -0.64 -8.11
N SER A 350 -40.48 -1.35 -7.12
CA SER A 350 -39.64 -0.67 -6.11
C SER A 350 -38.27 -0.42 -6.71
N GLU A 351 -38.09 0.77 -7.28
CA GLU A 351 -36.79 1.42 -7.40
C GLU A 351 -36.12 1.35 -6.02
N VAL A 352 -35.30 0.31 -5.80
CA VAL A 352 -34.34 0.32 -4.72
C VAL A 352 -33.51 1.57 -4.99
N PRO A 353 -33.54 2.60 -4.13
CA PRO A 353 -32.74 3.80 -4.36
C PRO A 353 -31.33 3.31 -4.57
N ALA A 354 -30.70 3.73 -5.68
CA ALA A 354 -29.36 3.33 -6.06
C ALA A 354 -28.45 3.45 -4.84
N SER A 355 -28.27 2.36 -4.10
CA SER A 355 -27.46 2.35 -2.90
C SER A 355 -26.06 2.63 -3.41
N GLY A 356 -25.39 3.62 -2.83
CA GLY A 356 -24.03 3.98 -3.23
C GLY A 356 -23.12 2.74 -3.28
N PRO A 357 -21.97 2.84 -3.97
CA PRO A 357 -21.12 1.69 -4.25
C PRO A 357 -20.77 0.94 -2.96
N ARG A 358 -21.22 -0.31 -2.85
CA ARG A 358 -21.01 -1.16 -1.66
C ARG A 358 -19.54 -1.50 -1.43
N SER A 359 -18.68 -1.27 -2.43
CA SER A 359 -17.24 -1.56 -2.36
C SER A 359 -16.53 -0.80 -1.23
N LEU A 360 -17.08 0.33 -0.77
CA LEU A 360 -16.52 1.16 0.31
C LEU A 360 -17.14 0.90 1.69
N CYS A 361 -18.08 -0.06 1.80
CA CYS A 361 -18.67 -0.44 3.08
C CYS A 361 -17.72 -1.32 3.92
N ILE A 362 -18.04 -1.47 5.21
CA ILE A 362 -17.28 -2.36 6.12
C ILE A 362 -17.21 -3.78 5.53
N GLY A 363 -16.02 -4.39 5.60
CA GLY A 363 -15.78 -5.75 5.13
C GLY A 363 -15.61 -5.88 3.62
N HIS A 364 -15.59 -4.78 2.87
CA HIS A 364 -15.36 -4.77 1.42
C HIS A 364 -13.93 -4.33 1.07
N PHE A 365 -13.53 -4.61 -0.17
CA PHE A 365 -12.16 -4.45 -0.67
C PHE A 365 -11.80 -3.02 -1.12
N GLY A 366 -12.79 -2.12 -1.31
CA GLY A 366 -12.56 -0.82 -1.93
C GLY A 366 -11.67 0.11 -1.11
N ILE A 367 -11.78 0.08 0.23
CA ILE A 367 -10.96 0.90 1.14
C ILE A 367 -9.46 0.62 0.99
N PRO A 368 -8.96 -0.63 1.18
CA PRO A 368 -7.53 -0.89 1.06
C PRO A 368 -6.99 -0.67 -0.37
N TRP A 369 -7.83 -0.84 -1.39
CA TRP A 369 -7.46 -0.58 -2.79
C TRP A 369 -7.31 0.92 -3.06
N LEU A 370 -8.29 1.71 -2.62
CA LEU A 370 -8.24 3.16 -2.69
C LEU A 370 -7.01 3.71 -1.96
N TRP A 371 -6.74 3.19 -0.77
CA TRP A 371 -5.55 3.57 -0.02
C TRP A 371 -4.24 3.26 -0.76
N SER A 372 -4.13 2.07 -1.34
CA SER A 372 -2.95 1.68 -2.14
C SER A 372 -2.78 2.56 -3.39
N PHE A 373 -3.89 2.91 -4.04
CA PHE A 373 -3.90 3.83 -5.17
C PHE A 373 -3.46 5.25 -4.77
N LEU A 374 -3.95 5.75 -3.64
CA LEU A 374 -3.60 7.07 -3.11
C LEU A 374 -2.13 7.16 -2.69
N THR A 375 -1.64 6.20 -1.91
CA THR A 375 -0.28 6.22 -1.34
C THR A 375 0.80 5.78 -2.32
N GLY A 376 0.50 4.90 -3.27
CA GLY A 376 1.44 4.47 -4.29
C GLY A 376 1.36 5.30 -5.57
N CYS A 377 0.31 5.08 -6.36
CA CYS A 377 0.21 5.60 -7.72
C CYS A 377 0.07 7.14 -7.75
N THR A 378 -0.95 7.68 -7.08
CA THR A 378 -1.24 9.13 -7.20
C THR A 378 -0.20 10.02 -6.53
N THR A 379 0.46 9.53 -5.48
CA THR A 379 1.50 10.26 -4.75
C THR A 379 2.70 10.59 -5.63
N ALA A 380 3.02 9.75 -6.63
CA ALA A 380 4.05 10.06 -7.63
C ALA A 380 3.49 10.67 -8.92
N LEU A 381 2.36 10.15 -9.40
CA LEU A 381 1.77 10.53 -10.68
C LEU A 381 1.34 12.00 -10.72
N LEU A 382 0.76 12.53 -9.64
CA LEU A 382 0.29 13.93 -9.60
C LEU A 382 1.45 14.93 -9.63
N PRO A 383 2.50 14.82 -8.77
CA PRO A 383 3.66 15.69 -8.88
C PRO A 383 4.28 15.68 -10.28
N VAL A 384 4.42 14.50 -10.91
CA VAL A 384 4.95 14.37 -12.27
C VAL A 384 4.05 15.07 -13.29
N ALA A 385 2.74 14.78 -13.27
CA ALA A 385 1.81 15.36 -14.22
C ALA A 385 1.81 16.89 -14.11
N LEU A 386 1.76 17.41 -12.89
CA LEU A 386 1.82 18.86 -12.62
C LEU A 386 3.15 19.47 -13.05
N TRP A 387 4.29 18.78 -12.86
CA TRP A 387 5.59 19.21 -13.38
C TRP A 387 5.61 19.28 -14.92
N CYS A 388 5.10 18.26 -15.60
CA CYS A 388 4.97 18.24 -17.05
C CYS A 388 4.15 19.44 -17.57
N CYS A 389 3.16 19.91 -16.81
CA CYS A 389 2.39 21.12 -17.17
C CYS A 389 3.26 22.36 -17.35
N THR A 390 4.34 22.49 -16.57
CA THR A 390 5.30 23.61 -16.68
C THR A 390 6.42 23.36 -17.64
N SER A 391 6.87 22.11 -17.75
CA SER A 391 8.10 21.77 -18.46
C SER A 391 7.89 21.61 -19.96
N LEU A 392 6.68 21.27 -20.40
CA LEU A 392 6.36 21.18 -21.82
C LEU A 392 6.49 22.58 -22.47
N PRO A 393 7.20 22.71 -23.61
CA PRO A 393 7.30 23.97 -24.34
C PRO A 393 5.91 24.54 -24.64
N LYS A 394 5.74 25.86 -24.73
CA LYS A 394 4.46 26.50 -25.10
C LYS A 394 4.31 26.63 -26.62
N ALA A 395 3.07 26.67 -27.12
CA ALA A 395 2.83 26.99 -28.53
C ALA A 395 3.37 28.40 -28.85
N GLY A 396 4.23 28.51 -29.86
CA GLY A 396 4.73 29.81 -30.34
C GLY A 396 5.91 30.44 -29.58
N SER A 397 6.48 29.81 -28.55
CA SER A 397 7.71 30.33 -27.93
C SER A 397 8.91 30.06 -28.85
N GLY A 398 9.31 31.10 -29.59
CA GLY A 398 10.27 31.04 -30.68
C GLY A 398 11.64 30.46 -30.33
N LYS A 399 11.89 29.24 -30.79
CA LYS A 399 13.12 28.79 -31.47
C LYS A 399 12.76 27.45 -32.14
N LYS A 400 12.98 27.38 -33.46
CA LYS A 400 12.60 26.29 -34.38
C LYS A 400 12.62 24.88 -33.75
N VAL A 401 11.50 24.42 -33.20
CA VAL A 401 11.17 22.98 -33.17
C VAL A 401 10.52 22.71 -34.52
N LYS A 402 11.37 22.49 -35.53
CA LYS A 402 10.95 22.41 -36.94
C LYS A 402 10.25 21.09 -37.27
N ASP A 403 10.48 20.06 -36.46
CA ASP A 403 9.91 18.72 -36.58
C ASP A 403 9.22 18.33 -35.26
N GLY A 404 8.04 17.69 -35.32
CA GLY A 404 7.34 17.16 -34.14
C GLY A 404 6.35 18.12 -33.44
N HIS A 405 5.95 19.24 -34.06
CA HIS A 405 4.96 20.15 -33.45
C HIS A 405 3.59 19.49 -33.24
N GLU A 406 3.16 18.61 -34.14
CA GLU A 406 1.94 17.82 -34.00
C GLU A 406 2.06 16.82 -32.85
N ALA A 407 3.18 16.09 -32.76
CA ALA A 407 3.42 15.12 -31.69
C ALA A 407 3.53 15.78 -30.30
N LEU A 408 4.16 16.96 -30.20
CA LEU A 408 4.16 17.76 -28.98
C LEU A 408 2.75 18.23 -28.61
N HIS A 409 1.94 18.64 -29.58
CA HIS A 409 0.54 18.98 -29.33
C HIS A 409 -0.24 17.77 -28.80
N SER A 410 -0.08 16.59 -29.42
CA SER A 410 -0.65 15.33 -28.93
C SER A 410 -0.21 14.99 -27.51
N SER A 411 1.06 15.21 -27.16
CA SER A 411 1.55 15.01 -25.79
C SER A 411 0.86 15.93 -24.78
N ARG A 412 0.60 17.20 -25.14
CA ARG A 412 -0.17 18.12 -24.28
C ARG A 412 -1.62 17.68 -24.12
N VAL A 413 -2.24 17.18 -25.18
CA VAL A 413 -3.61 16.63 -25.13
C VAL A 413 -3.66 15.38 -24.24
N ALA A 414 -2.71 14.46 -24.38
CA ALA A 414 -2.61 13.27 -23.54
C ALA A 414 -2.41 13.64 -22.05
N LEU A 415 -1.55 14.62 -21.75
CA LEU A 415 -1.38 15.14 -20.38
C LEU A 415 -2.68 15.72 -19.83
N LYS A 416 -3.41 16.49 -20.64
CA LYS A 416 -4.71 17.05 -20.26
C LYS A 416 -5.73 15.93 -19.98
N ASN A 417 -5.78 14.90 -20.82
CA ASN A 417 -6.67 13.76 -20.63
C ASN A 417 -6.34 13.01 -19.33
N LEU A 418 -5.06 12.77 -19.04
CA LEU A 418 -4.61 12.17 -17.78
C LEU A 418 -5.09 12.99 -16.56
N LEU A 419 -4.89 14.31 -16.58
CA LEU A 419 -5.34 15.19 -15.49
C LEU A 419 -6.87 15.18 -15.34
N GLN A 420 -7.60 15.14 -16.45
CA GLN A 420 -9.07 15.05 -16.43
C GLN A 420 -9.56 13.71 -15.86
N VAL A 421 -8.91 12.60 -16.21
CA VAL A 421 -9.20 11.27 -15.64
C VAL A 421 -8.96 11.27 -14.14
N LEU A 422 -7.83 11.81 -13.68
CA LEU A 422 -7.51 11.89 -12.25
C LEU A 422 -8.48 12.81 -11.51
N GLN A 423 -8.77 13.99 -12.06
CA GLN A 423 -9.68 14.95 -11.42
C GLN A 423 -11.11 14.41 -11.35
N GLY A 424 -11.63 13.87 -12.44
CA GLY A 424 -12.97 13.28 -12.50
C GLY A 424 -13.10 12.06 -11.60
N GLY A 425 -12.16 11.12 -11.71
CA GLY A 425 -12.19 9.89 -10.92
C GLY A 425 -12.00 10.12 -9.42
N LEU A 426 -11.14 11.06 -9.01
CA LEU A 426 -11.02 11.43 -7.60
C LEU A 426 -12.28 12.15 -7.09
N ALA A 427 -12.93 12.98 -7.91
CA ALA A 427 -14.20 13.61 -7.53
C ALA A 427 -15.33 12.58 -7.38
N ASP A 428 -15.39 11.59 -8.27
CA ASP A 428 -16.32 10.48 -8.19
C ASP A 428 -16.09 9.66 -6.90
N LEU A 429 -14.84 9.26 -6.63
CA LEU A 429 -14.47 8.55 -5.39
C LEU A 429 -14.77 9.38 -4.14
N GLN A 430 -14.62 10.71 -4.19
CA GLN A 430 -15.00 11.60 -3.09
C GLN A 430 -16.51 11.55 -2.83
N SER A 431 -17.32 11.56 -3.89
CA SER A 431 -18.77 11.42 -3.81
C SER A 431 -19.17 10.05 -3.25
N ASP A 432 -18.50 8.99 -3.70
CA ASP A 432 -18.74 7.61 -3.26
C ASP A 432 -18.42 7.43 -1.78
N LEU A 433 -17.30 8.00 -1.29
CA LEU A 433 -16.97 8.03 0.15
C LEU A 433 -17.99 8.80 0.98
N ALA A 434 -18.49 9.94 0.47
CA ALA A 434 -19.51 10.72 1.14
C ALA A 434 -20.83 9.93 1.23
N GLY A 435 -21.19 9.18 0.18
CA GLY A 435 -22.33 8.26 0.17
C GLY A 435 -22.17 7.14 1.20
N ALA A 436 -21.00 6.48 1.23
CA ALA A 436 -20.70 5.42 2.19
C ALA A 436 -20.70 5.91 3.65
N ALA A 437 -20.29 7.15 3.90
CA ALA A 437 -20.35 7.76 5.23
C ALA A 437 -21.77 8.13 5.66
N ALA A 438 -22.67 8.44 4.71
CA ALA A 438 -24.05 8.83 4.96
C ALA A 438 -25.00 7.64 5.15
N ASP A 439 -24.68 6.46 4.61
CA ASP A 439 -25.38 5.20 4.84
C ASP A 439 -24.59 4.32 5.82
N PRO A 440 -24.71 4.53 7.14
CA PRO A 440 -24.14 3.63 8.13
C PRO A 440 -24.93 2.33 8.09
N GLN A 441 -24.68 1.47 7.11
CA GLN A 441 -25.18 0.10 7.12
C GLN A 441 -24.74 -0.49 8.46
N PRO A 442 -25.67 -0.83 9.37
CA PRO A 442 -25.28 -1.58 10.53
C PRO A 442 -24.69 -2.90 10.03
N LEU A 443 -23.67 -3.44 10.71
CA LEU A 443 -23.18 -4.82 10.58
C LEU A 443 -24.28 -5.90 10.84
N ARG A 444 -25.57 -5.52 10.77
CA ARG A 444 -26.78 -6.27 11.09
C ARG A 444 -27.44 -6.94 9.88
N ALA A 445 -26.84 -6.92 8.69
CA ALA A 445 -27.40 -7.56 7.50
C ALA A 445 -27.26 -9.10 7.46
N SER A 446 -27.34 -9.79 8.61
CA SER A 446 -27.40 -11.25 8.67
C SER A 446 -28.32 -11.81 9.77
N GLN A 447 -29.14 -10.98 10.43
CA GLN A 447 -30.01 -11.46 11.52
C GLN A 447 -31.52 -11.32 11.27
N ALA A 448 -31.96 -10.90 10.08
CA ALA A 448 -33.40 -10.73 9.81
C ALA A 448 -33.78 -11.06 8.35
N SER A 449 -33.31 -12.19 7.84
CA SER A 449 -33.90 -12.78 6.63
C SER A 449 -34.57 -14.08 7.05
N ASP A 450 -35.91 -14.09 7.06
CA ASP A 450 -36.76 -15.29 7.14
C ASP A 450 -36.64 -16.11 5.83
N ALA A 451 -35.41 -16.40 5.40
CA ALA A 451 -35.12 -17.28 4.28
C ALA A 451 -34.75 -18.67 4.84
N PRO A 452 -35.44 -19.75 4.44
CA PRO A 452 -35.10 -21.08 4.88
C PRO A 452 -33.79 -21.55 4.22
N GLU A 453 -32.85 -21.96 5.07
CA GLU A 453 -31.82 -22.98 4.80
C GLU A 453 -31.00 -22.85 3.50
N VAL A 454 -30.23 -21.76 3.39
CA VAL A 454 -29.00 -21.77 2.58
C VAL A 454 -27.85 -21.37 3.50
N TYR A 455 -27.24 -22.38 4.14
CA TYR A 455 -25.99 -22.34 4.89
C TYR A 455 -25.65 -21.00 5.55
N ASP A 456 -26.25 -20.77 6.72
CA ASP A 456 -25.86 -19.69 7.62
C ASP A 456 -24.50 -19.99 8.26
N PHE A 457 -23.42 -19.70 7.54
CA PHE A 457 -22.05 -19.78 8.05
C PHE A 457 -21.81 -18.87 9.27
N ALA A 458 -22.70 -17.91 9.55
CA ALA A 458 -22.62 -17.03 10.71
C ALA A 458 -23.29 -17.62 11.97
N GLN A 459 -24.14 -18.65 11.85
CA GLN A 459 -24.81 -19.27 13.00
C GLN A 459 -23.97 -20.33 13.72
N VAL A 460 -23.03 -20.99 13.04
CA VAL A 460 -22.33 -22.16 13.60
C VAL A 460 -21.26 -21.83 14.67
N PRO A 461 -20.58 -20.66 14.69
CA PRO A 461 -19.66 -20.35 15.79
C PRO A 461 -20.36 -19.76 17.03
N ALA A 462 -21.55 -19.17 16.89
CA ALA A 462 -22.17 -18.37 17.95
C ALA A 462 -22.61 -19.19 19.17
N MET A 463 -22.97 -20.48 18.99
CA MET A 463 -23.44 -21.32 20.09
C MET A 463 -22.34 -21.75 21.08
N ALA A 464 -21.08 -21.81 20.66
CA ALA A 464 -19.97 -22.16 21.55
C ALA A 464 -19.55 -20.99 22.45
N PHE A 465 -19.73 -19.75 21.97
CA PHE A 465 -19.36 -18.53 22.70
C PHE A 465 -20.55 -17.87 23.41
N SER A 466 -21.80 -18.22 23.07
CA SER A 466 -22.99 -17.73 23.77
C SER A 466 -23.09 -18.22 25.22
N ALA A 467 -22.33 -19.26 25.60
CA ALA A 467 -22.19 -19.73 26.98
C ALA A 467 -21.30 -18.81 27.86
N LEU A 468 -20.56 -17.88 27.26
CA LEU A 468 -19.78 -16.88 27.99
C LEU A 468 -20.67 -15.66 28.28
N ALA A 469 -20.96 -15.42 29.56
CA ALA A 469 -21.90 -14.37 29.99
C ALA A 469 -21.58 -12.97 29.44
N ASP A 470 -20.30 -12.64 29.27
CA ASP A 470 -19.84 -11.33 28.78
C ASP A 470 -19.65 -11.25 27.26
N PHE A 471 -19.79 -12.36 26.53
CA PHE A 471 -19.55 -12.40 25.09
C PHE A 471 -20.46 -11.46 24.27
N PRO A 472 -21.78 -11.35 24.56
CA PRO A 472 -22.64 -10.36 23.89
C PRO A 472 -22.13 -8.92 24.06
N ARG A 473 -21.70 -8.55 25.28
CA ARG A 473 -21.15 -7.23 25.58
C ARG A 473 -19.84 -6.97 24.83
N HIS A 474 -18.93 -7.95 24.81
CA HIS A 474 -17.67 -7.83 24.06
C HIS A 474 -17.91 -7.75 22.55
N ARG A 475 -18.90 -8.48 22.03
CA ARG A 475 -19.30 -8.41 20.62
C ARG A 475 -19.85 -7.03 20.27
N GLU A 476 -20.73 -6.47 21.09
CA GLU A 476 -21.25 -5.11 20.90
C GLU A 476 -20.11 -4.08 20.94
N THR A 477 -19.23 -4.16 21.94
CA THR A 477 -18.06 -3.28 22.06
C THR A 477 -17.14 -3.38 20.83
N ALA A 478 -16.88 -4.58 20.34
CA ALA A 478 -16.06 -4.80 19.14
C ALA A 478 -16.74 -4.26 17.88
N GLN A 479 -18.06 -4.43 17.75
CA GLN A 479 -18.83 -3.88 16.63
C GLN A 479 -18.80 -2.35 16.63
N GLU A 480 -19.00 -1.73 17.79
CA GLU A 480 -18.89 -0.27 17.95
C GLU A 480 -17.49 0.22 17.58
N ALA A 481 -16.44 -0.46 18.04
CA ALA A 481 -15.05 -0.13 17.72
C ALA A 481 -14.75 -0.25 16.22
N VAL A 482 -15.25 -1.29 15.55
CA VAL A 482 -15.10 -1.47 14.09
C VAL A 482 -15.83 -0.38 13.32
N LEU A 483 -17.06 -0.02 13.73
CA LEU A 483 -17.84 1.05 13.12
C LEU A 483 -17.13 2.41 13.29
N ASP A 484 -16.61 2.70 14.48
CA ASP A 484 -15.85 3.93 14.75
C ASP A 484 -14.56 4.00 13.93
N ALA A 485 -13.79 2.89 13.89
CA ALA A 485 -12.58 2.80 13.07
C ALA A 485 -12.88 3.01 11.58
N HIS A 486 -13.94 2.40 11.06
CA HIS A 486 -14.35 2.57 9.67
C HIS A 486 -14.75 4.02 9.35
N ARG A 487 -15.51 4.69 10.22
CA ARG A 487 -15.84 6.12 10.04
C ARG A 487 -14.60 6.99 9.99
N LYS A 488 -13.62 6.72 10.86
CA LYS A 488 -12.33 7.41 10.86
C LYS A 488 -11.54 7.16 9.57
N GLN A 489 -11.56 5.93 9.04
CA GLN A 489 -10.95 5.60 7.75
C GLN A 489 -11.60 6.35 6.59
N LEU A 490 -12.93 6.32 6.48
CA LEU A 490 -13.67 7.04 5.44
C LEU A 490 -13.36 8.55 5.48
N LYS A 491 -13.34 9.14 6.68
CA LYS A 491 -12.96 10.55 6.87
C LYS A 491 -11.53 10.82 6.40
N SER A 492 -10.58 9.97 6.80
CA SER A 492 -9.16 10.11 6.44
C SER A 492 -8.95 10.01 4.92
N LEU A 493 -9.63 9.06 4.26
CA LEU A 493 -9.59 8.91 2.81
C LEU A 493 -10.25 10.09 2.09
N HIS A 494 -11.37 10.60 2.61
CA HIS A 494 -12.03 11.77 2.07
C HIS A 494 -11.12 13.01 2.15
N GLU A 495 -10.43 13.20 3.27
CA GLU A 495 -9.43 14.27 3.44
C GLU A 495 -8.25 14.11 2.48
N ALA A 496 -7.71 12.89 2.34
CA ALA A 496 -6.62 12.61 1.39
C ALA A 496 -7.02 12.93 -0.06
N ILE A 497 -8.22 12.52 -0.50
CA ILE A 497 -8.74 12.86 -1.82
C ILE A 497 -8.93 14.37 -1.96
N ALA A 498 -9.48 15.04 -0.95
CA ALA A 498 -9.67 16.48 -0.97
C ALA A 498 -8.33 17.22 -1.12
N GLN A 499 -7.26 16.76 -0.47
CA GLN A 499 -5.90 17.30 -0.62
C GLN A 499 -5.38 17.10 -2.05
N ARG A 500 -5.57 15.92 -2.66
CA ARG A 500 -5.19 15.64 -4.06
C ARG A 500 -5.93 16.54 -5.04
N LEU A 501 -7.24 16.72 -4.84
CA LEU A 501 -8.07 17.61 -5.65
C LEU A 501 -7.70 19.08 -5.46
N ALA A 502 -7.36 19.50 -4.24
CA ALA A 502 -6.87 20.84 -3.97
C ALA A 502 -5.55 21.10 -4.70
N LEU A 503 -4.61 20.15 -4.66
CA LEU A 503 -3.34 20.23 -5.38
C LEU A 503 -3.57 20.35 -6.90
N LEU A 504 -4.45 19.54 -7.49
CA LEU A 504 -4.85 19.63 -8.90
C LEU A 504 -5.45 20.99 -9.26
N LYS A 505 -6.21 21.61 -8.35
CA LYS A 505 -6.80 22.95 -8.53
C LYS A 505 -5.81 24.09 -8.30
N SER A 506 -4.78 23.88 -7.47
CA SER A 506 -3.82 24.91 -7.03
C SER A 506 -3.03 25.51 -8.19
N ARG A 507 -2.71 24.70 -9.21
CA ARG A 507 -2.32 25.20 -10.52
C ARG A 507 -3.56 25.56 -11.32
N GLY A 508 -4.07 26.76 -11.05
CA GLY A 508 -5.19 27.35 -11.76
C GLY A 508 -4.99 27.25 -13.27
N ALA A 509 -5.82 26.41 -13.89
CA ALA A 509 -6.03 26.30 -15.33
C ALA A 509 -4.75 26.21 -16.18
N PHE A 510 -4.51 25.03 -16.73
CA PHE A 510 -4.05 24.93 -18.12
C PHE A 510 -4.98 25.83 -18.96
N LYS A 511 -4.63 27.12 -19.12
CA LYS A 511 -5.26 27.96 -20.13
C LYS A 511 -4.68 27.49 -21.47
N PRO A 512 -5.55 27.02 -22.39
CA PRO A 512 -5.12 26.50 -23.69
C PRO A 512 -4.29 27.50 -24.48
#